data_AF-A0A521NW50-F1
#
_entry.id   AF-A0A521NW50-F1
#
_cell.length_a   1.000
_cell.length_b   1.000
_cell.length_c   1.000
_cell.angle_alpha   90.00
_cell.angle_beta   90.00
_cell.angle_gamma   90.00
#
_symmetry.space_group_name_H-M   'P 1'
#
loop_
_entity.id
_entity.type
_entity.pdbx_description
1 polymer ?
#
loop_
_entity_poly.entity_id
_entity_poly.type
_entity_poly.pdbx_seq_one_letter_code
_entity_poly.pdbx_strand_id
1 'polypeptide(L)'
;MSWRNEDRPTVGRTLVYLLWVVTMAFFFANAEIQIEGGAGWATSLPTWRIENSIWLDIFWGGRAMTGYHAWVFTFMALVFFSPLAFSGRWKLRDWGLALAGLIVFWVCEDFLWFLINPAFGWDNFNPTKAFWHKHWMWGAPVDYWGGLAVAALILVRRHWPRR
;
A
#
# COMPACT_ATOMS: atom_id res chain seq x y z
N MET A 1 -30.39 29.10 -2.76
CA MET A 1 -29.52 28.13 -3.47
C MET A 1 -28.28 27.91 -2.61
N SER A 2 -28.16 26.75 -1.95
CA SER A 2 -27.17 26.50 -0.90
C SER A 2 -25.90 25.88 -1.48
N TRP A 3 -24.89 26.71 -1.75
CA TRP A 3 -23.58 26.29 -2.27
C TRP A 3 -22.67 25.58 -1.24
N ARG A 4 -23.14 25.33 0.00
CA ARG A 4 -22.28 24.79 1.08
C ARG A 4 -22.22 23.25 1.16
N ASN A 5 -23.01 22.53 0.36
CA ASN A 5 -23.14 21.07 0.49
C ASN A 5 -22.42 20.26 -0.60
N GLU A 6 -21.97 20.85 -1.70
CA GLU A 6 -21.38 20.08 -2.82
C GLU A 6 -19.96 19.56 -2.56
N ASP A 7 -19.24 20.13 -1.59
CA ASP A 7 -17.82 19.80 -1.31
C ASP A 7 -17.61 18.75 -0.20
N ARG A 8 -18.69 18.24 0.42
CA ARG A 8 -18.57 17.19 1.44
C ARG A 8 -18.37 15.85 0.76
N PRO A 9 -17.32 15.10 1.11
CA PRO A 9 -17.12 13.83 0.49
C PRO A 9 -18.11 12.84 1.11
N THR A 10 -18.79 12.08 0.27
CA THR A 10 -19.71 11.06 0.76
C THR A 10 -18.91 9.81 1.14
N VAL A 11 -19.40 9.08 2.14
CA VAL A 11 -18.86 7.76 2.50
C VAL A 11 -18.92 6.83 1.29
N GLY A 12 -20.02 6.84 0.53
CA GLY A 12 -20.17 6.04 -0.69
C GLY A 12 -19.06 6.27 -1.72
N ARG A 13 -18.69 7.54 -2.01
CA ARG A 13 -17.56 7.84 -2.92
C ARG A 13 -16.23 7.30 -2.39
N THR A 14 -16.02 7.34 -1.07
CA THR A 14 -14.81 6.78 -0.46
C THR A 14 -14.79 5.25 -0.57
N LEU A 15 -15.92 4.57 -0.37
CA LEU A 15 -15.99 3.11 -0.52
C LEU A 15 -15.74 2.67 -1.98
N VAL A 16 -16.31 3.38 -2.96
CA VAL A 16 -16.03 3.12 -4.38
C VAL A 16 -14.55 3.32 -4.69
N TYR A 17 -13.93 4.38 -4.16
CA TYR A 17 -12.49 4.60 -4.29
C TYR A 17 -11.66 3.46 -3.69
N LEU A 18 -11.99 3.01 -2.47
CA LEU A 18 -11.27 1.90 -1.84
C LEU A 18 -11.44 0.58 -2.60
N LEU A 19 -12.64 0.31 -3.12
CA LEU A 19 -12.87 -0.84 -4.00
C LEU A 19 -11.97 -0.77 -5.24
N TRP A 20 -11.88 0.40 -5.87
CA TRP A 20 -10.99 0.61 -7.01
C TRP A 20 -9.52 0.38 -6.66
N VAL A 21 -9.08 0.86 -5.50
CA VAL A 21 -7.73 0.63 -4.97
C VAL A 21 -7.44 -0.86 -4.80
N VAL A 22 -8.38 -1.63 -4.22
CA VAL A 22 -8.23 -3.09 -4.07
C VAL A 22 -8.20 -3.79 -5.43
N THR A 23 -8.98 -3.34 -6.39
CA THR A 23 -8.91 -3.87 -7.77
C THR A 23 -7.53 -3.59 -8.40
N MET A 24 -7.00 -2.38 -8.25
CA MET A 24 -5.64 -2.07 -8.71
C MET A 24 -4.59 -2.97 -8.03
N ALA A 25 -4.71 -3.16 -6.72
CA ALA A 25 -3.81 -4.03 -5.94
C ALA A 25 -3.85 -5.47 -6.46
N PHE A 26 -5.02 -6.01 -6.78
CA PHE A 26 -5.16 -7.33 -7.37
C PHE A 26 -4.40 -7.48 -8.70
N PHE A 27 -4.54 -6.51 -9.61
CA PHE A 27 -3.82 -6.56 -10.89
C PHE A 27 -2.31 -6.39 -10.70
N PHE A 28 -1.89 -5.53 -9.78
CA PHE A 28 -0.48 -5.32 -9.49
C PHE A 28 0.15 -6.57 -8.88
N ALA A 29 -0.50 -7.19 -7.90
CA ALA A 29 -0.05 -8.44 -7.28
C ALA A 29 0.14 -9.54 -8.33
N ASN A 30 -0.80 -9.68 -9.29
CA ASN A 30 -0.61 -10.60 -10.40
C ASN A 30 0.67 -10.26 -11.17
N ALA A 31 0.81 -9.01 -11.66
CA ALA A 31 1.99 -8.59 -12.42
C ALA A 31 3.31 -8.84 -11.66
N GLU A 32 3.33 -8.58 -10.36
CA GLU A 32 4.48 -8.83 -9.49
C GLU A 32 4.78 -10.33 -9.35
N ILE A 33 3.76 -11.19 -9.20
CA ILE A 33 3.93 -12.65 -9.19
C ILE A 33 4.60 -13.15 -10.47
N GLN A 34 4.26 -12.60 -11.64
CA GLN A 34 4.88 -13.06 -12.89
C GLN A 34 6.36 -12.69 -13.01
N ILE A 35 6.82 -11.64 -12.34
CA ILE A 35 8.23 -11.24 -12.37
C ILE A 35 9.04 -11.82 -11.20
N GLU A 36 8.44 -11.99 -10.02
CA GLU A 36 9.13 -12.50 -8.83
C GLU A 36 9.02 -14.02 -8.66
N GLY A 37 7.94 -14.62 -9.17
CA GLY A 37 7.64 -16.04 -8.99
C GLY A 37 7.61 -16.45 -7.52
N GLY A 38 8.27 -17.56 -7.19
CA GLY A 38 8.36 -18.08 -5.83
C GLY A 38 9.53 -17.54 -5.00
N ALA A 39 10.40 -16.71 -5.58
CA ALA A 39 11.56 -16.20 -4.85
C ALA A 39 11.19 -15.08 -3.87
N GLY A 40 10.21 -14.26 -4.25
CA GLY A 40 9.71 -13.13 -3.47
C GLY A 40 10.72 -12.00 -3.28
N TRP A 41 10.21 -10.81 -2.99
CA TRP A 41 10.98 -9.63 -2.60
C TRP A 41 12.12 -9.30 -3.57
N ALA A 42 11.83 -9.41 -4.86
CA ALA A 42 12.74 -9.17 -5.97
C ALA A 42 14.08 -9.91 -5.87
N THR A 43 14.12 -11.07 -5.20
CA THR A 43 15.37 -11.80 -4.92
C THR A 43 16.08 -12.25 -6.20
N SER A 44 15.32 -12.60 -7.24
CA SER A 44 15.86 -13.05 -8.54
C SER A 44 15.89 -11.96 -9.61
N LEU A 45 15.46 -10.73 -9.30
CA LEU A 45 15.43 -9.65 -10.29
C LEU A 45 16.81 -9.02 -10.49
N PRO A 46 17.18 -8.62 -11.72
CA PRO A 46 18.47 -8.00 -12.01
C PRO A 46 18.48 -6.52 -11.59
N THR A 47 18.44 -6.28 -10.27
CA THR A 47 18.35 -4.94 -9.69
C THR A 47 19.40 -4.75 -8.59
N TRP A 48 19.78 -3.50 -8.34
CA TRP A 48 20.67 -3.17 -7.23
C TRP A 48 19.97 -3.42 -5.89
N ARG A 49 20.74 -3.67 -4.82
CA ARG A 49 20.21 -3.99 -3.49
C ARG A 49 21.02 -3.27 -2.41
N ILE A 50 20.32 -2.73 -1.42
CA ILE A 50 20.87 -2.21 -0.17
C ILE A 50 20.32 -3.09 0.95
N GLU A 51 21.18 -3.85 1.60
CA GLU A 51 20.77 -4.87 2.58
C GLU A 51 20.99 -4.42 4.03
N ASN A 52 22.00 -3.57 4.27
CA ASN A 52 22.38 -3.13 5.61
C ASN A 52 22.42 -1.61 5.68
N SER A 53 21.47 -1.01 6.40
CA SER A 53 21.47 0.41 6.71
C SER A 53 20.50 0.69 7.86
N ILE A 54 20.90 1.54 8.79
CA ILE A 54 20.03 2.01 9.90
C ILE A 54 18.72 2.63 9.37
N TRP A 55 18.77 3.25 8.19
CA TRP A 55 17.59 3.84 7.57
C TRP A 55 16.57 2.79 7.12
N LEU A 56 17.04 1.60 6.75
CA LEU A 56 16.14 0.49 6.42
C LEU A 56 15.44 -0.04 7.66
N ASP A 57 16.15 -0.13 8.79
CA ASP A 57 15.54 -0.57 10.05
C ASP A 57 14.46 0.40 10.54
N ILE A 58 14.66 1.72 10.36
CA ILE A 58 13.71 2.74 10.80
C ILE A 58 12.54 2.91 9.83
N PHE A 59 12.79 2.97 8.52
CA PHE A 59 11.78 3.39 7.53
C PHE A 59 11.33 2.28 6.58
N TRP A 60 12.02 1.15 6.55
CA TRP A 60 11.78 0.07 5.57
C TRP A 60 11.54 -1.28 6.25
N GLY A 61 11.13 -1.28 7.52
CA GLY A 61 10.87 -2.50 8.31
C GLY A 61 12.11 -3.42 8.43
N GLY A 62 13.30 -2.87 8.18
CA GLY A 62 14.56 -3.58 8.09
C GLY A 62 14.73 -4.47 6.86
N ARG A 63 13.84 -4.38 5.87
CA ARG A 63 13.92 -5.19 4.64
C ARG A 63 15.05 -4.68 3.74
N ALA A 64 15.54 -5.54 2.86
CA ALA A 64 16.44 -5.07 1.81
C ALA A 64 15.68 -4.12 0.87
N MET A 65 16.23 -2.93 0.63
CA MET A 65 15.73 -2.04 -0.42
C MET A 65 16.32 -2.51 -1.75
N THR A 66 15.48 -2.90 -2.68
CA THR A 66 15.89 -3.26 -4.04
C THR A 66 15.56 -2.12 -5.00
N GLY A 67 16.29 -2.01 -6.11
CA GLY A 67 15.98 -0.99 -7.10
C GLY A 67 14.58 -1.16 -7.70
N TYR A 68 14.11 -2.41 -7.84
CA TYR A 68 12.73 -2.70 -8.21
C TYR A 68 11.76 -1.98 -7.27
N HIS A 69 11.88 -2.21 -5.94
CA HIS A 69 11.01 -1.55 -4.97
C HIS A 69 11.18 -0.03 -4.98
N ALA A 70 12.41 0.50 -5.02
CA ALA A 70 12.63 1.95 -5.03
C ALA A 70 11.87 2.65 -6.18
N TRP A 71 11.89 2.06 -7.38
CA TRP A 71 11.19 2.62 -8.54
C TRP A 71 9.69 2.37 -8.49
N VAL A 72 9.25 1.16 -8.16
CA VAL A 72 7.83 0.79 -8.11
C VAL A 72 7.08 1.54 -7.02
N PHE A 73 7.63 1.63 -5.80
CA PHE A 73 7.02 2.38 -4.71
C PHE A 73 6.88 3.87 -5.07
N THR A 74 7.92 4.45 -5.68
CA THR A 74 7.89 5.84 -6.14
C THR A 74 6.87 6.04 -7.25
N PHE A 75 6.85 5.16 -8.25
CA PHE A 75 5.90 5.22 -9.35
C PHE A 75 4.45 5.17 -8.87
N MET A 76 4.12 4.22 -7.99
CA MET A 76 2.77 4.11 -7.43
C MET A 76 2.42 5.32 -6.57
N ALA A 77 3.36 5.88 -5.79
CA ALA A 77 3.12 7.13 -5.10
C ALA A 77 2.73 8.24 -6.09
N LEU A 78 3.45 8.41 -7.20
CA LEU A 78 3.09 9.37 -8.24
C LEU A 78 1.70 9.10 -8.83
N VAL A 79 1.33 7.83 -9.06
CA VAL A 79 -0.02 7.46 -9.54
C VAL A 79 -1.10 7.90 -8.54
N PHE A 80 -0.94 7.60 -7.26
CA PHE A 80 -1.90 7.95 -6.22
C PHE A 80 -2.02 9.46 -6.00
N PHE A 81 -0.91 10.20 -6.11
CA PHE A 81 -0.89 11.65 -6.00
C PHE A 81 -1.17 12.39 -7.33
N SER A 82 -1.28 11.67 -8.45
CA SER A 82 -1.53 12.26 -9.77
C SER A 82 -2.78 13.15 -9.84
N PRO A 83 -3.92 12.84 -9.18
CA PRO A 83 -5.08 13.73 -9.24
C PRO A 83 -4.79 15.08 -8.57
N LEU A 84 -3.96 15.13 -7.53
CA LEU A 84 -3.55 16.37 -6.87
C LEU A 84 -2.60 17.18 -7.77
N ALA A 85 -1.63 16.49 -8.39
CA ALA A 85 -0.68 17.10 -9.31
C ALA A 85 -1.40 17.71 -10.53
N PHE A 86 -2.28 16.96 -11.19
CA PHE A 86 -2.97 17.42 -12.40
C PHE A 86 -4.10 18.41 -12.13
N SER A 87 -4.76 18.33 -10.98
CA SER A 87 -5.77 19.34 -10.61
C SER A 87 -5.19 20.62 -10.02
N GLY A 88 -3.89 20.63 -9.69
CA GLY A 88 -3.21 21.74 -9.01
C GLY A 88 -3.71 22.01 -7.58
N ARG A 89 -4.55 21.13 -7.01
CA ARG A 89 -5.23 21.34 -5.72
C ARG A 89 -4.68 20.41 -4.65
N TRP A 90 -3.84 20.96 -3.78
CA TRP A 90 -3.17 20.25 -2.68
C TRP A 90 -3.87 20.44 -1.33
N LYS A 91 -5.16 20.09 -1.26
CA LYS A 91 -5.88 20.14 0.03
C LYS A 91 -5.43 18.96 0.89
N LEU A 92 -5.14 19.21 2.18
CA LEU A 92 -4.73 18.17 3.14
C LEU A 92 -5.70 16.98 3.20
N ARG A 93 -7.00 17.22 2.97
CA ARG A 93 -8.03 16.16 2.93
C ARG A 93 -7.88 15.21 1.74
N ASP A 94 -7.53 15.76 0.58
CA ASP A 94 -7.36 14.99 -0.65
C ASP A 94 -5.99 14.31 -0.67
N TRP A 95 -4.98 15.00 -0.12
CA TRP A 95 -3.65 14.43 0.14
C TRP A 95 -3.74 13.22 1.07
N GLY A 96 -4.51 13.34 2.15
CA GLY A 96 -4.79 12.22 3.06
C GLY A 96 -5.51 11.07 2.37
N LEU A 97 -6.49 11.33 1.49
CA LEU A 97 -7.16 10.25 0.76
C LEU A 97 -6.19 9.50 -0.17
N ALA A 98 -5.31 10.22 -0.88
CA ALA A 98 -4.27 9.61 -1.72
C ALA A 98 -3.30 8.77 -0.90
N LEU A 99 -2.84 9.28 0.26
CA LEU A 99 -1.98 8.51 1.17
C LEU A 99 -2.68 7.27 1.73
N ALA A 100 -3.94 7.39 2.18
CA ALA A 100 -4.71 6.27 2.70
C ALA A 100 -4.92 5.20 1.62
N GLY A 101 -5.21 5.62 0.37
CA GLY A 101 -5.29 4.72 -0.77
C GLY A 101 -3.98 4.02 -1.06
N LEU A 102 -2.85 4.73 -1.04
CA LEU A 102 -1.52 4.14 -1.26
C LEU A 102 -1.17 3.11 -0.18
N ILE A 103 -1.51 3.37 1.08
CA ILE A 103 -1.30 2.42 2.19
C ILE A 103 -2.17 1.17 2.00
N VAL A 104 -3.47 1.36 1.75
CA VAL A 104 -4.40 0.23 1.53
C VAL A 104 -3.97 -0.58 0.31
N PHE A 105 -3.51 0.09 -0.76
CA PHE A 105 -2.96 -0.57 -1.93
C PHE A 105 -1.84 -1.52 -1.55
N TRP A 106 -0.77 -1.06 -0.89
CA TRP A 106 0.37 -1.92 -0.56
C TRP A 106 0.03 -3.07 0.38
N VAL A 107 -0.85 -2.83 1.36
CA VAL A 107 -1.28 -3.91 2.27
C VAL A 107 -2.10 -4.95 1.52
N CYS A 108 -3.05 -4.53 0.70
CA CYS A 108 -3.88 -5.45 -0.07
C CYS A 108 -3.08 -6.16 -1.16
N GLU A 109 -2.17 -5.46 -1.81
CA GLU A 109 -1.32 -5.97 -2.88
C GLU A 109 -0.40 -7.08 -2.34
N ASP A 110 0.41 -6.81 -1.31
CA ASP A 110 1.32 -7.80 -0.71
C ASP A 110 0.53 -8.99 -0.12
N PHE A 111 -0.62 -8.75 0.52
CA PHE A 111 -1.47 -9.85 1.00
C PHE A 111 -2.06 -10.70 -0.14
N LEU A 112 -2.55 -10.06 -1.20
CA LEU A 112 -3.04 -10.75 -2.38
C LEU A 112 -1.90 -11.52 -3.05
N TRP A 113 -0.71 -10.94 -3.15
CA TRP A 113 0.48 -11.59 -3.68
C TRP A 113 0.66 -12.96 -3.02
N PHE A 114 0.65 -13.03 -1.68
CA PHE A 114 0.74 -14.32 -0.99
C PHE A 114 -0.44 -15.25 -1.27
N LEU A 115 -1.67 -14.72 -1.21
CA LEU A 115 -2.88 -15.51 -1.35
C LEU A 115 -3.02 -16.16 -2.73
N ILE A 116 -2.69 -15.43 -3.80
CA ILE A 116 -2.88 -15.89 -5.19
C ILE A 116 -1.61 -16.45 -5.84
N ASN A 117 -0.42 -16.24 -5.27
CA ASN A 117 0.82 -16.81 -5.80
C ASN A 117 0.83 -18.35 -5.62
N PRO A 118 0.88 -19.14 -6.70
CA PRO A 118 0.88 -20.60 -6.61
C PRO A 118 2.07 -21.19 -5.83
N ALA A 119 3.19 -20.45 -5.73
CA ALA A 119 4.36 -20.88 -4.97
C ALA A 119 4.21 -20.65 -3.46
N PHE A 120 3.27 -19.81 -3.04
CA PHE A 120 2.97 -19.52 -1.65
C PHE A 120 1.57 -20.01 -1.29
N GLY A 121 0.54 -19.27 -1.66
CA GLY A 121 -0.83 -19.51 -1.20
C GLY A 121 -0.98 -19.25 0.30
N TRP A 122 -2.20 -19.47 0.79
CA TRP A 122 -2.57 -19.23 2.19
C TRP A 122 -1.68 -19.98 3.20
N ASP A 123 -1.35 -21.24 2.92
CA ASP A 123 -0.58 -22.10 3.83
C ASP A 123 0.86 -21.61 4.05
N ASN A 124 1.40 -20.84 3.10
CA ASN A 124 2.74 -20.27 3.18
C ASN A 124 2.73 -18.78 3.57
N PHE A 125 1.59 -18.21 3.96
CA PHE A 125 1.54 -16.87 4.56
C PHE A 125 1.91 -16.92 6.04
N ASN A 126 3.21 -17.04 6.31
CA ASN A 126 3.74 -17.16 7.66
C ASN A 126 5.16 -16.57 7.78
N PRO A 127 5.65 -16.27 9.00
CA PRO A 127 6.93 -15.60 9.20
C PRO A 127 8.14 -16.34 8.62
N THR A 128 8.05 -17.67 8.47
CA THR A 128 9.16 -18.49 7.96
C THR A 128 9.31 -18.37 6.44
N LYS A 129 8.19 -18.31 5.72
CA LYS A 129 8.17 -18.23 4.25
C LYS A 129 8.23 -16.79 3.75
N ALA A 130 7.53 -15.89 4.43
CA ALA A 130 7.51 -14.47 4.15
C ALA A 130 8.67 -13.75 4.89
N PHE A 131 9.90 -14.21 4.64
CA PHE A 131 11.10 -13.84 5.43
C PHE A 131 11.43 -12.35 5.42
N TRP A 132 10.93 -11.59 4.43
CA TRP A 132 11.10 -10.15 4.38
C TRP A 132 10.26 -9.43 5.43
N HIS A 133 9.17 -10.01 5.94
CA HIS A 133 8.42 -9.45 7.05
C HIS A 133 9.02 -9.88 8.38
N LYS A 134 9.78 -8.98 9.03
CA LYS A 134 10.50 -9.28 10.29
C LYS A 134 9.59 -9.48 11.51
N HIS A 135 8.48 -8.74 11.57
CA HIS A 135 7.61 -8.68 12.75
C HIS A 135 6.18 -9.08 12.38
N TRP A 136 5.61 -10.00 13.16
CA TRP A 136 4.28 -10.54 12.95
C TRP A 136 3.43 -10.44 14.20
N MET A 137 2.13 -10.20 14.02
CA MET A 137 1.13 -10.15 15.08
C MET A 137 -0.20 -10.65 14.54
N TRP A 138 -0.93 -11.46 15.32
CA TRP A 138 -2.27 -11.95 14.95
C TRP A 138 -2.38 -12.54 13.53
N GLY A 139 -1.34 -13.25 13.09
CA GLY A 139 -1.34 -13.95 11.79
C GLY A 139 -1.00 -13.10 10.57
N ALA A 140 -0.57 -11.83 10.74
CA ALA A 140 -0.12 -10.98 9.64
C ALA A 140 1.08 -10.10 10.06
N PRO A 141 1.83 -9.51 9.10
CA PRO A 141 2.89 -8.56 9.41
C PRO A 141 2.42 -7.36 10.23
N VAL A 142 3.23 -6.91 11.19
CA VAL A 142 2.94 -5.72 12.02
C VAL A 142 2.74 -4.48 11.16
N ASP A 143 3.49 -4.37 10.06
CA ASP A 143 3.40 -3.26 9.11
C ASP A 143 2.01 -3.15 8.48
N TYR A 144 1.30 -4.27 8.29
CA TYR A 144 -0.08 -4.26 7.80
C TYR A 144 -1.02 -3.61 8.80
N TRP A 145 -0.95 -4.04 10.07
CA TRP A 145 -1.80 -3.51 11.13
C TRP A 145 -1.54 -2.02 11.35
N GLY A 146 -0.26 -1.62 11.39
CA GLY A 146 0.13 -0.22 11.50
C GLY A 146 -0.36 0.62 10.32
N GLY A 147 -0.15 0.14 9.09
CA GLY A 147 -0.62 0.79 7.87
C GLY A 147 -2.13 0.96 7.85
N LEU A 148 -2.89 -0.12 8.07
CA LEU A 148 -4.35 -0.07 8.08
C LEU A 148 -4.90 0.82 9.20
N ALA A 149 -4.26 0.85 10.38
CA ALA A 149 -4.64 1.76 11.45
C ALA A 149 -4.45 3.23 11.04
N VAL A 150 -3.31 3.57 10.42
CA VAL A 150 -3.06 4.92 9.90
C VAL A 150 -4.07 5.29 8.82
N ALA A 151 -4.32 4.41 7.86
CA ALA A 151 -5.32 4.63 6.81
C ALA A 151 -6.72 4.85 7.40
N ALA A 152 -7.13 4.03 8.38
CA ALA A 152 -8.41 4.17 9.07
C ALA A 152 -8.52 5.52 9.78
N LEU A 153 -7.47 5.95 10.52
CA LEU A 153 -7.44 7.25 11.19
C LEU A 153 -7.61 8.41 10.20
N ILE A 154 -6.93 8.35 9.04
CA ILE A 154 -7.05 9.36 7.98
C ILE A 154 -8.50 9.41 7.45
N LEU A 155 -9.10 8.26 7.17
CA LEU A 155 -10.45 8.17 6.63
C LEU A 155 -11.51 8.63 7.65
N VAL A 156 -11.37 8.25 8.91
CA VAL A 156 -12.22 8.74 10.02
C VAL A 156 -12.09 10.26 10.13
N ARG A 157 -10.87 10.79 10.17
CA ARG A 157 -10.62 12.23 10.25
C ARG A 157 -11.19 13.01 9.06
N ARG A 158 -11.17 12.41 7.87
CA ARG A 158 -11.70 12.97 6.63
C ARG A 158 -13.22 13.13 6.66
N HIS A 159 -13.93 12.18 7.27
CA HIS A 159 -15.39 12.17 7.39
C HIS A 159 -15.90 12.75 8.70
N TRP A 160 -15.01 13.07 9.65
CA TRP A 160 -15.36 13.67 10.92
C TRP A 160 -16.13 14.99 10.73
N PRO A 161 -17.31 15.16 11.37
CA PRO A 161 -18.07 16.40 11.29
C PRO A 161 -17.22 17.59 11.78
N ARG A 162 -16.99 18.57 10.91
CA ARG A 162 -16.48 19.87 11.36
C ARG A 162 -17.66 20.67 11.89
N ARG A 163 -17.63 20.96 13.19
CA ARG A 163 -18.55 21.92 13.82
C ARG A 163 -18.30 23.31 13.26
#